data_AF-A0A8S4PNQ5-F1
#
_entry.id   AF-A0A8S4PNQ5-F1
#
_cell.length_a   1.000
_cell.length_b   1.000
_cell.length_c   1.000
_cell.angle_alpha   90.00
_cell.angle_beta   90.00
_cell.angle_gamma   90.00
#
_symmetry.space_group_name_H-M   'P 1'
#
loop_
_entity.id
_entity.type
_entity.pdbx_description
1 polymer ?
#
loop_
_entity_poly.entity_id
_entity_poly.type
_entity_poly.pdbx_seq_one_letter_code
_entity_poly.pdbx_strand_id
1 'polypeptide(L)'
;MRCIQTTIAIVLLMAGDLVFGRIVHNAKEHWSGRTEENTKSKGRDDVTKQDKDVSSEEKNDVLLPSNRVSIEAEQGRFEGDIIKSPYQTGIKKFRNVLHEDFWGNFLWTNGEVPYILDDNYTPTERKHIINAMALIESRSINCVKFKEYSNPTAVFLDGYKFGYLYINRLFDTCLTQYVGFYKIGKQEVYLGQRCFGKEYGIPAHELMHVLGFWHEHNRLDRDDYVVINTNNIRQGKQEQYDKEDGSVIQNLTPYDYYSIMHYGVESNAKSLGLQTITVLDKNIDIDRIGQRTDLTDSDAFEIRCMYGCASCEVINECEMGTDNCHINADCLDTEMSYTCTCQDGFSGDGFSCTNIDECEDGTDNCHKNACCLDTEGDYICTCKDGFSGDGFSCTNIDECKDDTDNCHKNAYCSDTEGNFICSCKDGYSGDGFSCTNINCYG
;
A
#
# COMPACT_ATOMS: atom_id res chain seq x y z
N MET A 1 -36.86 30.62 -12.70
CA MET A 1 -36.31 29.25 -12.78
C MET A 1 -35.36 29.03 -11.61
N ARG A 2 -35.44 27.89 -10.91
CA ARG A 2 -34.44 27.44 -9.92
C ARG A 2 -34.00 26.05 -10.34
N CYS A 3 -32.70 25.78 -10.38
CA CYS A 3 -32.22 24.41 -10.45
C CYS A 3 -32.56 23.74 -9.11
N ILE A 4 -33.65 22.97 -9.05
CA ILE A 4 -33.98 22.17 -7.88
C ILE A 4 -33.19 20.88 -7.99
N GLN A 5 -32.11 20.74 -7.21
CA GLN A 5 -31.42 19.47 -6.99
C GLN A 5 -32.40 18.46 -6.39
N THR A 6 -33.12 17.76 -7.27
CA THR A 6 -34.07 16.72 -6.91
C THR A 6 -33.33 15.41 -7.01
N THR A 7 -32.73 14.96 -5.91
CA THR A 7 -31.97 13.70 -5.86
C THR A 7 -32.88 12.53 -6.25
N ILE A 8 -32.79 12.06 -7.49
CA ILE A 8 -33.59 10.94 -8.01
C ILE A 8 -33.04 9.64 -7.43
N ALA A 9 -33.50 9.29 -6.22
CA ALA A 9 -33.30 7.96 -5.67
C ALA A 9 -34.03 6.94 -6.56
N ILE A 10 -33.29 6.16 -7.33
CA ILE A 10 -33.83 5.09 -8.18
C ILE A 10 -34.37 3.96 -7.28
N VAL A 11 -35.67 4.00 -7.01
CA VAL A 11 -36.36 2.99 -6.19
C VAL A 11 -36.62 1.73 -7.02
N LEU A 12 -35.63 0.83 -7.05
CA LEU A 12 -35.83 -0.55 -7.48
C LEU A 12 -36.60 -1.33 -6.38
N LEU A 13 -37.90 -1.52 -6.59
CA LEU A 13 -38.76 -2.35 -5.74
C LEU A 13 -39.57 -3.36 -6.56
N MET A 14 -39.30 -4.65 -6.34
CA MET A 14 -40.32 -5.67 -6.09
C MET A 14 -39.75 -6.75 -5.16
N ALA A 15 -40.61 -7.26 -4.24
CA ALA A 15 -40.50 -8.41 -3.31
C ALA A 15 -39.14 -9.13 -3.13
N GLY A 16 -38.68 -9.45 -1.91
CA GLY A 16 -39.42 -10.00 -0.76
C GLY A 16 -39.01 -11.47 -0.59
N ASP A 17 -38.45 -11.93 0.54
CA ASP A 17 -39.16 -12.05 1.81
C ASP A 17 -38.28 -11.88 3.09
N LEU A 18 -38.93 -11.37 4.14
CA LEU A 18 -39.03 -11.89 5.52
C LEU A 18 -38.10 -13.06 5.97
N VAL A 19 -37.64 -13.21 7.23
CA VAL A 19 -37.59 -12.41 8.48
C VAL A 19 -36.77 -13.28 9.51
N PHE A 20 -36.22 -12.91 10.67
CA PHE A 20 -36.24 -11.76 11.60
C PHE A 20 -34.83 -11.61 12.22
N GLY A 21 -34.53 -10.51 12.95
CA GLY A 21 -33.22 -10.33 13.61
C GLY A 21 -33.23 -9.85 15.08
N ARG A 22 -32.04 -9.92 15.69
CA ARG A 22 -31.52 -9.13 16.83
C ARG A 22 -31.94 -9.49 18.29
N ILE A 23 -30.97 -10.09 18.99
CA ILE A 23 -30.44 -9.78 20.35
C ILE A 23 -31.33 -8.95 21.30
N VAL A 24 -31.60 -9.49 22.49
CA VAL A 24 -31.98 -8.74 23.71
C VAL A 24 -31.18 -9.25 24.92
N HIS A 25 -30.88 -8.35 25.86
CA HIS A 25 -30.14 -8.53 27.11
C HIS A 25 -30.30 -9.87 27.87
N ASN A 26 -29.21 -10.27 28.56
CA ASN A 26 -29.28 -10.34 30.02
C ASN A 26 -27.89 -10.07 30.65
N ALA A 27 -27.88 -9.19 31.65
CA ALA A 27 -26.78 -9.09 32.62
C ALA A 27 -27.39 -9.37 34.00
N LYS A 28 -26.77 -10.26 34.78
CA LYS A 28 -27.12 -10.46 36.19
C LYS A 28 -25.87 -10.66 37.03
N GLU A 29 -25.93 -10.06 38.21
CA GLU A 29 -24.88 -10.01 39.22
C GLU A 29 -24.71 -11.36 39.92
N HIS A 30 -23.55 -11.57 40.54
CA HIS A 30 -23.55 -12.05 41.93
C HIS A 30 -22.30 -11.58 42.68
N TRP A 31 -22.42 -11.52 44.01
CA TRP A 31 -21.63 -10.65 44.88
C TRP A 31 -21.09 -11.43 46.09
N SER A 32 -19.76 -11.44 46.28
CA SER A 32 -19.01 -11.59 47.57
C SER A 32 -17.51 -11.78 47.26
N GLY A 33 -16.56 -11.42 48.12
CA GLY A 33 -16.63 -10.74 49.42
C GLY A 33 -15.33 -9.95 49.72
N ARG A 34 -15.27 -9.22 50.84
CA ARG A 34 -14.17 -8.30 51.19
C ARG A 34 -13.72 -8.46 52.65
N THR A 35 -12.42 -8.71 52.85
CA THR A 35 -11.55 -8.39 54.01
C THR A 35 -10.09 -8.51 53.48
N GLU A 36 -9.11 -7.66 53.78
CA GLU A 36 -8.48 -7.39 55.09
C GLU A 36 -7.75 -8.66 55.65
N GLU A 37 -6.53 -8.60 56.20
CA GLU A 37 -5.87 -7.48 56.89
C GLU A 37 -4.30 -7.47 56.84
N ASN A 38 -3.70 -6.55 57.61
CA ASN A 38 -2.27 -6.19 57.75
C ASN A 38 -1.26 -7.31 58.09
N THR A 39 0.03 -7.08 57.78
CA THR A 39 1.09 -6.99 58.82
C THR A 39 2.37 -6.27 58.34
N LYS A 40 3.19 -5.77 59.29
CA LYS A 40 4.44 -5.02 59.06
C LYS A 40 5.61 -5.67 59.82
N SER A 41 6.84 -5.50 59.33
CA SER A 41 8.05 -5.42 60.18
C SER A 41 9.19 -4.63 59.48
N LYS A 42 10.30 -4.35 60.18
CA LYS A 42 11.41 -3.47 59.74
C LYS A 42 12.78 -3.99 60.17
N GLY A 43 13.81 -3.69 59.36
CA GLY A 43 15.27 -3.83 59.59
C GLY A 43 15.96 -3.61 58.22
N ARG A 44 16.91 -2.71 57.95
CA ARG A 44 18.14 -2.28 58.68
C ARG A 44 19.10 -3.46 58.94
N ASP A 45 20.40 -3.36 58.67
CA ASP A 45 21.29 -2.18 58.77
C ASP A 45 22.12 -1.78 57.51
N ASP A 46 23.09 -0.89 57.72
CA ASP A 46 23.84 -0.05 56.77
C ASP A 46 25.33 -0.46 56.66
N VAL A 47 25.89 -0.43 55.45
CA VAL A 47 27.35 -0.37 55.21
C VAL A 47 27.63 0.54 54.02
N THR A 48 28.20 1.73 54.28
CA THR A 48 28.73 2.64 53.28
C THR A 48 30.19 2.32 52.93
N LYS A 49 30.57 2.49 51.65
CA LYS A 49 31.95 2.80 51.24
C LYS A 49 32.01 3.41 49.83
N GLN A 50 33.06 4.17 49.59
CA GLN A 50 33.14 5.21 48.57
C GLN A 50 33.76 4.81 47.23
N ASP A 51 33.21 5.42 46.18
CA ASP A 51 33.88 6.14 45.09
C ASP A 51 35.07 5.47 44.38
N LYS A 52 34.85 5.07 43.12
CA LYS A 52 35.76 5.35 42.01
C LYS A 52 34.96 5.63 40.73
N ASP A 53 35.02 6.87 40.25
CA ASP A 53 34.53 7.24 38.92
C ASP A 53 35.37 6.58 37.82
N VAL A 54 34.69 5.87 36.92
CA VAL A 54 35.01 5.86 35.48
C VAL A 54 33.66 6.02 34.76
N SER A 55 33.61 6.88 33.74
CA SER A 55 32.39 7.41 33.15
C SER A 55 31.43 6.34 32.59
N SER A 56 30.16 6.43 32.98
CA SER A 56 29.06 5.69 32.37
C SER A 56 28.57 6.35 31.09
N GLU A 57 28.78 5.71 29.94
CA GLU A 57 28.02 5.97 28.71
C GLU A 57 27.13 4.76 28.41
N GLU A 58 26.00 4.68 29.12
CA GLU A 58 24.92 3.73 28.81
C GLU A 58 23.65 4.46 28.38
N LYS A 59 22.98 3.90 27.35
CA LYS A 59 21.53 3.90 27.14
C LYS A 59 20.83 5.27 27.08
N ASN A 60 20.81 5.83 25.87
CA ASN A 60 19.68 6.64 25.39
C ASN A 60 19.15 6.02 24.08
N ASP A 61 18.72 4.75 24.16
CA ASP A 61 18.01 4.11 23.06
C ASP A 61 16.63 4.76 22.91
N VAL A 62 16.46 5.55 21.85
CA VAL A 62 15.23 6.30 21.62
C VAL A 62 14.15 5.35 21.13
N LEU A 63 13.21 5.01 22.01
CA LEU A 63 12.03 4.20 21.70
C LEU A 63 11.23 4.82 20.55
N LEU A 64 11.29 4.19 19.37
CA LEU A 64 10.45 4.54 18.23
C LEU A 64 8.97 4.16 18.49
N PRO A 65 7.99 4.83 17.84
CA PRO A 65 6.58 4.48 17.97
C PRO A 65 6.27 3.02 17.57
N SER A 66 5.39 2.37 18.34
CA SER A 66 5.25 0.91 18.46
C SER A 66 4.65 0.14 17.26
N ASN A 67 4.71 0.70 16.06
CA ASN A 67 4.30 0.07 14.80
C ASN A 67 5.41 -0.04 13.74
N ARG A 68 6.58 0.60 13.89
CA ARG A 68 7.74 0.39 13.00
C ARG A 68 8.84 -0.36 13.75
N VAL A 69 9.02 -1.65 13.45
CA VAL A 69 10.10 -2.45 14.03
C VAL A 69 11.36 -2.23 13.20
N SER A 70 12.12 -1.20 13.56
CA SER A 70 13.43 -0.92 12.98
C SER A 70 14.41 -2.06 13.28
N ILE A 71 14.99 -2.65 12.25
CA ILE A 71 16.15 -3.55 12.35
C ILE A 71 17.39 -2.67 12.64
N GLU A 72 17.45 -2.07 13.83
CA GLU A 72 18.56 -1.16 14.15
C GLU A 72 19.87 -1.96 14.15
N ALA A 73 20.81 -1.45 13.36
CA ALA A 73 22.00 -2.17 12.97
C ALA A 73 23.09 -2.08 14.04
N GLU A 74 23.91 -3.12 14.15
CA GLU A 74 25.15 -3.09 14.94
C GLU A 74 26.30 -2.44 14.14
N GLN A 75 27.42 -2.12 14.80
CA GLN A 75 28.59 -1.55 14.12
C GLN A 75 29.38 -2.63 13.36
N GLY A 76 30.00 -2.26 12.23
CA GLY A 76 30.86 -3.17 11.46
C GLY A 76 30.14 -4.19 10.58
N ARG A 77 28.85 -3.99 10.28
CA ARG A 77 28.05 -4.81 9.37
C ARG A 77 27.75 -4.06 8.07
N PHE A 78 27.87 -4.74 6.95
CA PHE A 78 27.51 -4.20 5.63
C PHE A 78 25.99 -4.10 5.52
N GLU A 79 25.46 -3.02 4.95
CA GLU A 79 24.00 -2.78 4.82
C GLU A 79 23.18 -2.98 6.12
N GLY A 80 23.82 -2.93 7.31
CA GLY A 80 23.18 -3.06 8.61
C GLY A 80 23.12 -4.47 9.20
N ASP A 81 22.73 -5.43 8.38
CA ASP A 81 22.36 -6.80 8.77
C ASP A 81 22.96 -7.87 7.82
N ILE A 82 23.86 -7.49 6.92
CA ILE A 82 24.64 -8.41 6.08
C ILE A 82 26.08 -8.54 6.59
N ILE A 83 26.59 -9.77 6.66
CA ILE A 83 28.03 -10.04 6.62
C ILE A 83 28.43 -10.28 5.15
N LYS A 84 29.42 -9.54 4.63
CA LYS A 84 30.00 -9.82 3.30
C LYS A 84 31.07 -10.90 3.39
N SER A 85 30.97 -11.92 2.54
CA SER A 85 32.01 -12.95 2.39
C SER A 85 33.27 -12.37 1.73
N PRO A 86 34.49 -12.77 2.15
CA PRO A 86 35.72 -12.41 1.44
C PRO A 86 35.82 -12.97 0.01
N TYR A 87 34.86 -13.79 -0.43
CA TYR A 87 34.75 -14.32 -1.79
C TYR A 87 33.54 -13.82 -2.58
N GLN A 88 32.68 -12.97 -1.98
CA GLN A 88 31.51 -12.42 -2.67
C GLN A 88 31.86 -11.12 -3.39
N THR A 89 32.03 -11.22 -4.71
CA THR A 89 32.08 -10.06 -5.62
C THR A 89 30.67 -9.75 -6.15
N GLY A 90 29.70 -9.69 -5.24
CA GLY A 90 28.26 -9.55 -5.54
C GLY A 90 27.59 -10.81 -6.12
N ILE A 91 26.25 -10.79 -6.15
CA ILE A 91 25.43 -11.81 -6.84
C ILE A 91 24.93 -11.25 -8.15
N LYS A 92 25.37 -11.89 -9.23
CA LYS A 92 25.02 -11.50 -10.58
C LYS A 92 23.53 -11.75 -10.87
N LYS A 93 22.71 -10.70 -10.89
CA LYS A 93 21.32 -10.75 -11.43
C LYS A 93 21.40 -10.88 -12.96
N PHE A 94 21.74 -12.07 -13.48
CA PHE A 94 21.84 -12.34 -14.92
C PHE A 94 20.66 -13.17 -15.45
N ARG A 95 20.04 -12.65 -16.51
CA ARG A 95 19.18 -13.43 -17.43
C ARG A 95 19.93 -14.67 -17.94
N ASN A 96 19.24 -15.81 -17.97
CA ASN A 96 19.70 -17.08 -18.55
C ASN A 96 21.01 -17.66 -17.97
N VAL A 97 21.17 -17.73 -16.63
CA VAL A 97 22.13 -18.67 -16.02
C VAL A 97 21.59 -20.11 -16.11
N LEU A 98 21.50 -20.63 -17.33
CA LEU A 98 21.26 -22.04 -17.61
C LEU A 98 22.48 -22.86 -17.17
N HIS A 99 22.46 -23.33 -15.92
CA HIS A 99 23.23 -24.46 -15.38
C HIS A 99 24.77 -24.41 -15.39
N GLU A 100 25.42 -23.53 -16.15
CA GLU A 100 26.86 -23.58 -16.47
C GLU A 100 27.66 -22.41 -15.88
N ASP A 101 27.70 -22.29 -14.54
CA ASP A 101 28.95 -21.89 -13.88
C ASP A 101 29.01 -22.31 -12.41
N PHE A 102 29.65 -23.47 -12.14
CA PHE A 102 29.73 -24.10 -10.81
C PHE A 102 30.35 -23.15 -9.76
N TRP A 103 31.23 -22.26 -10.21
CA TRP A 103 31.90 -21.26 -9.36
C TRP A 103 31.20 -19.90 -9.34
N GLY A 104 30.49 -19.51 -10.41
CA GLY A 104 29.87 -18.19 -10.55
C GLY A 104 28.47 -18.02 -9.94
N ASN A 105 27.61 -19.06 -9.95
CA ASN A 105 26.23 -18.93 -9.48
C ASN A 105 26.14 -18.96 -7.93
N PHE A 106 25.56 -17.94 -7.30
CA PHE A 106 25.31 -17.85 -5.84
C PHE A 106 23.84 -18.12 -5.45
N LEU A 107 23.04 -18.71 -6.33
CA LEU A 107 21.67 -19.12 -6.03
C LEU A 107 21.62 -20.55 -5.47
N TRP A 108 20.55 -20.87 -4.75
CA TRP A 108 20.32 -22.22 -4.22
C TRP A 108 19.91 -23.18 -5.33
N THR A 109 20.57 -24.35 -5.38
CA THR A 109 20.39 -25.34 -6.47
C THR A 109 18.93 -25.75 -6.61
N ASN A 110 18.37 -25.61 -7.83
CA ASN A 110 16.99 -25.95 -8.17
C ASN A 110 15.91 -25.25 -7.32
N GLY A 111 16.23 -24.13 -6.66
CA GLY A 111 15.30 -23.46 -5.73
C GLY A 111 15.15 -24.14 -4.37
N GLU A 112 15.76 -25.30 -4.13
CA GLU A 112 15.70 -25.97 -2.82
C GLU A 112 16.69 -25.33 -1.84
N VAL A 113 16.17 -24.89 -0.68
CA VAL A 113 16.93 -24.41 0.48
C VAL A 113 16.82 -25.45 1.61
N PRO A 114 17.77 -26.39 1.73
CA PRO A 114 17.90 -27.24 2.91
C PRO A 114 18.12 -26.38 4.15
N TYR A 115 17.25 -26.48 5.16
CA TYR A 115 17.37 -25.72 6.40
C TYR A 115 17.29 -26.59 7.65
N ILE A 116 17.83 -26.07 8.76
CA ILE A 116 17.73 -26.63 10.10
C ILE A 116 17.39 -25.46 11.04
N LEU A 117 16.38 -25.65 11.89
CA LEU A 117 16.01 -24.69 12.94
C LEU A 117 16.77 -24.97 14.24
N ASP A 118 17.20 -23.92 14.92
CA ASP A 118 17.70 -24.00 16.29
C ASP A 118 16.63 -24.57 17.26
N ASP A 119 17.01 -25.58 18.05
CA ASP A 119 16.13 -26.23 19.04
C ASP A 119 15.64 -25.26 20.14
N ASN A 120 16.32 -24.12 20.33
CA ASN A 120 15.97 -23.10 21.32
C ASN A 120 14.76 -22.23 20.92
N TYR A 121 14.25 -22.29 19.69
CA TYR A 121 13.07 -21.50 19.28
C TYR A 121 11.77 -21.97 19.95
N THR A 122 10.98 -21.02 20.44
CA THR A 122 9.63 -21.32 20.94
C THR A 122 8.68 -21.71 19.78
N PRO A 123 7.57 -22.42 20.06
CA PRO A 123 6.59 -22.77 19.02
C PRO A 123 6.03 -21.58 18.24
N THR A 124 5.92 -20.40 18.86
CA THR A 124 5.46 -19.17 18.20
C THR A 124 6.48 -18.67 17.19
N GLU A 125 7.76 -18.62 17.57
CA GLU A 125 8.83 -18.12 16.70
C GLU A 125 9.09 -19.09 15.54
N ARG A 126 9.07 -20.41 15.81
CA ARG A 126 9.05 -21.43 14.74
C ARG A 126 7.90 -21.20 13.77
N LYS A 127 6.69 -20.90 14.25
CA LYS A 127 5.56 -20.58 13.37
C LYS A 127 5.80 -19.32 12.53
N HIS A 128 6.43 -18.26 13.07
CA HIS A 128 6.74 -17.06 12.29
C HIS A 128 7.80 -17.35 11.20
N ILE A 129 8.83 -18.16 11.49
CA ILE A 129 9.81 -18.60 10.49
C ILE A 129 9.13 -19.41 9.37
N ILE A 130 8.30 -20.39 9.73
CA ILE A 130 7.56 -21.22 8.75
C ILE A 130 6.56 -20.39 7.94
N ASN A 131 5.90 -19.40 8.54
CA ASN A 131 5.04 -18.46 7.81
C ASN A 131 5.83 -17.65 6.76
N ALA A 132 7.02 -17.16 7.11
CA ALA A 132 7.88 -16.43 6.18
C ALA A 132 8.38 -17.30 5.01
N MET A 133 8.75 -18.55 5.30
CA MET A 133 9.05 -19.55 4.27
C MET A 133 7.84 -19.77 3.35
N ALA A 134 6.66 -20.05 3.92
CA ALA A 134 5.44 -20.30 3.15
C ALA A 134 5.00 -19.08 2.31
N LEU A 135 5.27 -17.85 2.77
CA LEU A 135 5.07 -16.65 1.97
C LEU A 135 5.98 -16.66 0.74
N ILE A 136 7.29 -16.83 0.93
CA ILE A 136 8.27 -16.88 -0.16
C ILE A 136 7.98 -18.04 -1.13
N GLU A 137 7.59 -19.21 -0.64
CA GLU A 137 7.17 -20.35 -1.46
C GLU A 137 5.92 -19.99 -2.30
N SER A 138 4.88 -19.41 -1.69
CA SER A 138 3.65 -19.07 -2.41
C SER A 138 3.86 -17.94 -3.43
N ARG A 139 4.56 -16.86 -3.06
CA ARG A 139 4.86 -15.72 -3.95
C ARG A 139 5.81 -16.11 -5.09
N SER A 140 6.74 -17.06 -4.88
CA SER A 140 7.57 -17.66 -5.94
C SER A 140 6.88 -18.78 -6.75
N ILE A 141 5.57 -18.99 -6.57
CA ILE A 141 4.77 -20.02 -7.26
C ILE A 141 5.34 -21.44 -7.04
N ASN A 142 5.81 -21.71 -5.81
CA ASN A 142 6.45 -22.93 -5.36
C ASN A 142 7.73 -23.30 -6.14
N CYS A 143 8.43 -22.30 -6.69
CA CYS A 143 9.71 -22.52 -7.36
C CYS A 143 10.88 -22.56 -6.38
N VAL A 144 10.93 -21.61 -5.44
CA VAL A 144 11.77 -21.74 -4.24
C VAL A 144 11.04 -22.63 -3.23
N LYS A 145 11.78 -23.48 -2.52
CA LYS A 145 11.25 -24.37 -1.46
C LYS A 145 12.20 -24.50 -0.29
N PHE A 146 11.68 -24.38 0.92
CA PHE A 146 12.42 -24.59 2.16
C PHE A 146 12.19 -26.02 2.66
N LYS A 147 13.28 -26.75 2.92
CA LYS A 147 13.25 -28.19 3.21
C LYS A 147 13.88 -28.47 4.57
N GLU A 148 13.08 -28.82 5.58
CA GLU A 148 13.57 -29.03 6.94
C GLU A 148 14.37 -30.34 7.08
N TYR A 149 15.49 -30.25 7.78
CA TYR A 149 16.32 -31.39 8.19
C TYR A 149 16.54 -31.37 9.70
N SER A 150 16.48 -32.55 10.33
CA SER A 150 16.62 -32.68 11.80
C SER A 150 18.06 -32.65 12.31
N ASN A 151 19.07 -32.74 11.42
CA ASN A 151 20.48 -32.68 11.77
C ASN A 151 21.35 -32.46 10.53
N PRO A 152 22.59 -31.92 10.66
CA PRO A 152 23.47 -31.65 9.52
C PRO A 152 23.83 -32.88 8.69
N THR A 153 23.97 -34.05 9.32
CA THR A 153 24.32 -35.30 8.62
C THR A 153 23.27 -35.73 7.61
N ALA A 154 21.99 -35.39 7.84
CA ALA A 154 20.90 -35.69 6.93
C ALA A 154 20.92 -34.84 5.63
N VAL A 155 21.75 -33.79 5.56
CA VAL A 155 21.92 -32.95 4.35
C VAL A 155 23.03 -33.47 3.42
N PHE A 156 23.77 -34.51 3.81
CA PHE A 156 24.80 -35.13 2.97
C PHE A 156 24.16 -36.14 2.01
N LEU A 157 24.07 -35.80 0.72
CA LEU A 157 23.74 -36.75 -0.34
C LEU A 157 25.03 -37.37 -0.90
N ASP A 158 25.04 -38.70 -1.08
CA ASP A 158 26.12 -39.50 -1.67
C ASP A 158 27.54 -39.25 -1.12
N GLY A 159 27.64 -38.80 0.13
CA GLY A 159 28.90 -38.49 0.82
C GLY A 159 29.46 -37.09 0.52
N TYR A 160 28.80 -36.29 -0.31
CA TYR A 160 29.20 -34.91 -0.60
C TYR A 160 28.63 -33.92 0.43
N LYS A 161 29.44 -32.92 0.78
CA LYS A 161 29.07 -31.86 1.74
C LYS A 161 28.29 -30.75 1.02
N PHE A 162 26.98 -30.90 0.94
CA PHE A 162 26.09 -29.81 0.51
C PHE A 162 26.12 -28.64 1.50
N GLY A 163 25.79 -27.45 1.01
CA GLY A 163 25.48 -26.31 1.86
C GLY A 163 24.04 -26.33 2.36
N TYR A 164 23.82 -25.76 3.55
CA TYR A 164 22.51 -25.71 4.20
C TYR A 164 22.40 -24.47 5.08
N LEU A 165 21.17 -23.98 5.22
CA LEU A 165 20.84 -22.87 6.09
C LEU A 165 20.66 -23.36 7.53
N TYR A 166 21.36 -22.74 8.48
CA TYR A 166 21.09 -22.89 9.89
C TYR A 166 20.44 -21.62 10.40
N ILE A 167 19.16 -21.71 10.74
CA ILE A 167 18.40 -20.59 11.30
C ILE A 167 18.68 -20.59 12.80
N ASN A 168 19.50 -19.63 13.23
CA ASN A 168 20.18 -19.58 14.51
C ASN A 168 19.46 -18.60 15.45
N ARG A 169 19.19 -19.01 16.70
CA ARG A 169 18.51 -18.16 17.69
C ARG A 169 19.49 -17.33 18.54
N LEU A 170 20.79 -17.66 18.50
CA LEU A 170 21.79 -17.02 19.33
C LEU A 170 21.96 -15.55 18.96
N PHE A 171 22.14 -14.73 20.00
CA PHE A 171 22.20 -13.26 19.98
C PHE A 171 20.86 -12.62 19.60
N ASP A 172 20.53 -11.49 20.24
CA ASP A 172 19.27 -10.78 19.97
C ASP A 172 19.41 -9.88 18.72
N THR A 173 19.65 -10.50 17.57
CA THR A 173 19.90 -9.83 16.30
C THR A 173 19.14 -10.48 15.15
N CYS A 174 18.74 -9.64 14.20
CA CYS A 174 18.48 -10.06 12.83
C CYS A 174 19.79 -9.85 12.06
N LEU A 175 20.24 -10.85 11.29
CA LEU A 175 21.50 -10.83 10.55
C LEU A 175 21.55 -12.01 9.57
N THR A 176 21.82 -11.75 8.30
CA THR A 176 22.15 -12.78 7.31
C THR A 176 23.65 -12.88 7.12
N GLN A 177 24.23 -14.08 7.33
CA GLN A 177 25.68 -14.28 7.26
C GLN A 177 26.22 -14.08 5.84
N TYR A 178 25.46 -14.43 4.81
CA TYR A 178 25.84 -14.28 3.41
C TYR A 178 24.58 -14.08 2.58
N VAL A 179 24.59 -13.07 1.70
CA VAL A 179 23.56 -12.94 0.66
C VAL A 179 23.73 -14.11 -0.32
N GLY A 180 22.66 -14.83 -0.62
CA GLY A 180 22.67 -16.02 -1.47
C GLY A 180 23.42 -17.23 -0.89
N PHE A 181 23.53 -18.29 -1.68
CA PHE A 181 24.09 -19.57 -1.30
C PHE A 181 25.63 -19.58 -1.25
N TYR A 182 26.20 -19.77 -0.06
CA TYR A 182 27.65 -19.92 0.18
C TYR A 182 28.22 -21.30 -0.20
N LYS A 183 27.44 -22.13 -0.90
CA LYS A 183 27.81 -23.41 -1.54
C LYS A 183 28.21 -24.58 -0.63
N ILE A 184 28.90 -24.37 0.49
CA ILE A 184 29.55 -25.47 1.24
C ILE A 184 29.36 -25.44 2.78
N GLY A 185 28.51 -26.34 3.27
CA GLY A 185 28.21 -26.52 4.70
C GLY A 185 27.27 -25.48 5.29
N LYS A 186 27.42 -25.26 6.60
CA LYS A 186 26.56 -24.36 7.38
C LYS A 186 26.75 -22.90 6.95
N GLN A 187 25.69 -22.33 6.40
CA GLN A 187 25.48 -20.89 6.28
C GLN A 187 24.46 -20.48 7.35
N GLU A 188 24.64 -19.35 8.00
CA GLU A 188 23.79 -18.92 9.11
C GLU A 188 22.89 -17.73 8.75
N VAL A 189 21.67 -17.74 9.28
CA VAL A 189 20.84 -16.54 9.44
C VAL A 189 20.43 -16.49 10.90
N TYR A 190 20.58 -15.34 11.52
CA TYR A 190 20.27 -15.14 12.93
C TYR A 190 18.91 -14.46 13.03
N LEU A 191 17.98 -15.08 13.76
CA LEU A 191 16.69 -14.48 14.09
C LEU A 191 16.54 -14.50 15.62
N GLY A 192 17.09 -13.47 16.25
CA GLY A 192 16.91 -13.18 17.67
C GLY A 192 15.46 -12.85 18.04
N GLN A 193 15.21 -12.66 19.33
CA GLN A 193 13.87 -12.36 19.84
C GLN A 193 13.29 -11.07 19.23
N ARG A 194 14.11 -10.03 19.00
CA ARG A 194 13.69 -8.76 18.40
C ARG A 194 13.19 -8.87 16.95
N CYS A 195 13.47 -9.97 16.26
CA CYS A 195 13.02 -10.21 14.89
C CYS A 195 11.55 -10.69 14.83
N PHE A 196 10.97 -11.09 15.97
CA PHE A 196 9.61 -11.59 16.06
C PHE A 196 8.67 -10.50 16.58
N GLY A 197 8.24 -9.63 15.66
CA GLY A 197 7.17 -8.66 15.90
C GLY A 197 5.78 -9.32 15.93
N LYS A 198 4.74 -8.53 15.61
CA LYS A 198 3.36 -9.04 15.44
C LYS A 198 3.24 -10.03 14.26
N GLU A 199 4.17 -9.93 13.30
CA GLU A 199 4.12 -10.58 11.99
C GLU A 199 5.46 -11.25 11.66
N TYR A 200 5.65 -11.66 10.40
CA TYR A 200 6.74 -12.54 9.96
C TYR A 200 7.59 -11.94 8.82
N GLY A 201 7.39 -10.67 8.45
CA GLY A 201 8.14 -10.03 7.38
C GLY A 201 9.63 -9.76 7.67
N ILE A 202 10.06 -9.64 8.94
CA ILE A 202 11.49 -9.57 9.26
C ILE A 202 12.19 -10.91 8.96
N PRO A 203 11.68 -12.08 9.43
CA PRO A 203 12.14 -13.37 8.94
C PRO A 203 12.07 -13.53 7.41
N ALA A 204 11.08 -12.96 6.71
CA ALA A 204 10.99 -13.04 5.25
C ALA A 204 12.09 -12.22 4.54
N HIS A 205 12.35 -11.00 5.00
CA HIS A 205 13.43 -10.12 4.55
C HIS A 205 14.82 -10.77 4.68
N GLU A 206 15.11 -11.35 5.85
CA GLU A 206 16.34 -12.11 6.10
C GLU A 206 16.44 -13.37 5.22
N LEU A 207 15.33 -14.07 4.99
CA LEU A 207 15.29 -15.21 4.06
C LEU A 207 15.47 -14.76 2.59
N MET A 208 15.05 -13.55 2.20
CA MET A 208 15.35 -13.00 0.88
C MET A 208 16.83 -12.66 0.72
N HIS A 209 17.52 -12.13 1.74
CA HIS A 209 18.98 -12.06 1.71
C HIS A 209 19.59 -13.45 1.47
N VAL A 210 19.12 -14.49 2.17
CA VAL A 210 19.57 -15.88 1.95
C VAL A 210 19.31 -16.37 0.50
N LEU A 211 18.26 -15.92 -0.18
CA LEU A 211 18.00 -16.27 -1.59
C LEU A 211 18.88 -15.50 -2.60
N GLY A 212 19.46 -14.37 -2.20
CA GLY A 212 20.42 -13.62 -3.02
C GLY A 212 20.13 -12.14 -3.21
N PHE A 213 19.23 -11.57 -2.40
CA PHE A 213 18.78 -10.19 -2.52
C PHE A 213 19.65 -9.23 -1.70
N TRP A 214 19.92 -8.06 -2.27
CA TRP A 214 20.51 -6.91 -1.59
C TRP A 214 19.41 -5.90 -1.27
N HIS A 215 19.72 -4.84 -0.56
CA HIS A 215 18.72 -3.79 -0.29
C HIS A 215 18.35 -2.99 -1.53
N GLU A 216 17.06 -2.72 -1.69
CA GLU A 216 16.52 -1.96 -2.83
C GLU A 216 17.10 -0.55 -2.88
N HIS A 217 17.24 0.09 -1.72
CA HIS A 217 17.81 1.43 -1.61
C HIS A 217 19.33 1.53 -1.87
N ASN A 218 20.02 0.41 -2.14
CA ASN A 218 21.43 0.35 -2.53
C ASN A 218 21.63 0.09 -4.04
N ARG A 219 20.53 0.03 -4.83
CA ARG A 219 20.57 -0.07 -6.29
C ARG A 219 21.39 1.04 -6.97
N LEU A 220 21.90 0.74 -8.17
CA LEU A 220 22.71 1.65 -8.98
C LEU A 220 21.93 2.90 -9.46
N ASP A 221 20.65 2.73 -9.77
CA ASP A 221 19.69 3.74 -10.25
C ASP A 221 18.93 4.45 -9.11
N ARG A 222 19.11 4.05 -7.84
CA ARG A 222 18.31 4.60 -6.71
C ARG A 222 18.34 6.12 -6.56
N ASP A 223 19.37 6.81 -7.08
CA ASP A 223 19.45 8.28 -7.03
C ASP A 223 18.46 8.97 -7.98
N ASP A 224 17.88 8.24 -8.95
CA ASP A 224 16.80 8.73 -9.84
C ASP A 224 15.42 8.68 -9.15
N TYR A 225 15.33 8.02 -7.99
CA TYR A 225 14.09 7.77 -7.23
C TYR A 225 14.12 8.36 -5.80
N VAL A 226 15.27 8.29 -5.12
CA VAL A 226 15.46 8.74 -3.73
C VAL A 226 16.78 9.49 -3.50
N VAL A 227 16.77 10.41 -2.54
CA VAL A 227 17.94 11.16 -2.09
C VAL A 227 18.37 10.70 -0.70
N ILE A 228 19.65 10.34 -0.55
CA ILE A 228 20.24 9.94 0.73
C ILE A 228 20.73 11.18 1.50
N ASN A 229 20.02 11.52 2.58
CA ASN A 229 20.34 12.64 3.47
C ASN A 229 21.48 12.28 4.42
N THR A 230 22.72 12.19 3.90
CA THR A 230 23.91 11.77 4.66
C THR A 230 24.14 12.54 5.97
N ASN A 231 23.75 13.82 6.01
CA ASN A 231 23.78 14.67 7.22
C ASN A 231 22.84 14.19 8.35
N ASN A 232 21.80 13.41 8.05
CA ASN A 232 20.82 12.91 9.01
C ASN A 232 21.16 11.50 9.55
N ILE A 233 22.12 10.80 8.94
CA ILE A 233 22.50 9.42 9.28
C ILE A 233 23.42 9.38 10.51
N ARG A 234 23.17 8.47 11.47
CA ARG A 234 24.03 8.25 12.67
C ARG A 234 25.50 8.05 12.29
N GLN A 235 26.43 8.45 13.17
CA GLN A 235 27.86 8.33 12.89
C GLN A 235 28.28 6.85 12.81
N GLY A 236 29.02 6.48 11.76
CA GLY A 236 29.42 5.09 11.52
C GLY A 236 28.32 4.23 10.89
N LYS A 237 27.35 4.87 10.22
CA LYS A 237 26.25 4.21 9.48
C LYS A 237 26.14 4.65 8.02
N GLN A 238 27.00 5.56 7.58
CA GLN A 238 27.02 6.13 6.24
C GLN A 238 27.22 5.03 5.17
N GLU A 239 28.17 4.12 5.41
CA GLU A 239 28.53 2.99 4.52
C GLU A 239 27.38 2.01 4.25
N GLN A 240 26.30 2.06 5.03
CA GLN A 240 25.12 1.21 4.83
C GLN A 240 24.21 1.71 3.70
N TYR A 241 24.47 2.93 3.20
CA TYR A 241 23.76 3.59 2.10
C TYR A 241 24.61 3.73 0.84
N ASP A 242 25.83 3.18 0.84
CA ASP A 242 26.67 3.14 -0.37
C ASP A 242 26.01 2.22 -1.40
N LYS A 243 26.04 2.62 -2.68
CA LYS A 243 25.50 1.81 -3.78
C LYS A 243 26.31 0.52 -3.93
N GLU A 244 25.64 -0.57 -4.31
CA GLU A 244 26.33 -1.82 -4.66
C GLU A 244 27.21 -1.68 -5.91
N ASP A 245 28.15 -2.61 -6.08
CA ASP A 245 29.09 -2.55 -7.20
C ASP A 245 28.44 -2.78 -8.57
N GLY A 246 28.85 -1.97 -9.55
CA GLY A 246 28.31 -1.97 -10.91
C GLY A 246 28.61 -3.23 -11.74
N SER A 247 29.43 -4.16 -11.23
CA SER A 247 29.74 -5.42 -11.91
C SER A 247 28.67 -6.53 -11.74
N VAL A 248 27.57 -6.21 -11.05
CA VAL A 248 26.73 -7.19 -10.35
C VAL A 248 25.26 -7.21 -10.81
N ILE A 249 24.61 -6.07 -11.05
CA ILE A 249 23.15 -6.01 -11.16
C ILE A 249 22.69 -5.47 -12.53
N GLN A 250 21.92 -6.27 -13.26
CA GLN A 250 20.82 -5.75 -14.08
C GLN A 250 19.58 -5.68 -13.20
N ASN A 251 18.90 -4.54 -13.17
CA ASN A 251 17.63 -4.41 -12.47
C ASN A 251 16.58 -5.23 -13.24
N LEU A 252 15.90 -6.16 -12.56
CA LEU A 252 14.89 -7.01 -13.18
C LEU A 252 13.49 -6.40 -13.12
N THR A 253 13.33 -5.34 -12.32
CA THR A 253 12.10 -4.59 -12.05
C THR A 253 12.36 -3.08 -12.06
N PRO A 254 11.32 -2.24 -12.16
CA PRO A 254 11.40 -0.85 -11.72
C PRO A 254 11.80 -0.74 -10.24
N TYR A 255 12.10 0.47 -9.77
CA TYR A 255 12.47 0.73 -8.38
C TYR A 255 11.25 0.59 -7.46
N ASP A 256 11.33 -0.29 -6.46
CA ASP A 256 10.20 -0.60 -5.59
C ASP A 256 10.34 0.04 -4.19
N TYR A 257 9.75 1.23 -4.05
CA TYR A 257 9.64 1.96 -2.78
C TYR A 257 9.04 1.12 -1.63
N TYR A 258 8.22 0.12 -1.94
CA TYR A 258 7.50 -0.69 -0.96
C TYR A 258 8.07 -2.11 -0.80
N SER A 259 9.16 -2.44 -1.49
CA SER A 259 9.87 -3.73 -1.36
C SER A 259 10.17 -4.04 0.10
N ILE A 260 10.04 -5.32 0.48
CA ILE A 260 10.44 -5.77 1.81
C ILE A 260 11.97 -5.64 2.03
N MET A 261 12.74 -5.42 0.95
CA MET A 261 14.17 -5.13 0.94
C MET A 261 14.50 -3.63 0.94
N HIS A 262 13.50 -2.74 0.98
CA HIS A 262 13.72 -1.30 1.16
C HIS A 262 13.92 -0.96 2.65
N TYR A 263 14.74 0.05 2.95
CA TYR A 263 14.87 0.64 4.29
C TYR A 263 13.74 1.65 4.57
N GLY A 264 13.35 1.82 5.83
CA GLY A 264 12.41 2.88 6.19
C GLY A 264 13.02 4.27 6.03
N VAL A 265 12.21 5.30 5.74
CA VAL A 265 12.69 6.66 5.49
C VAL A 265 13.47 7.29 6.66
N GLU A 266 13.28 6.82 7.90
CA GLU A 266 14.04 7.23 9.10
C GLU A 266 15.08 6.19 9.57
N SER A 267 15.40 5.16 8.78
CA SER A 267 16.42 4.16 9.13
C SER A 267 17.74 4.82 9.53
N ASN A 268 18.37 4.37 10.62
CA ASN A 268 19.63 4.92 11.14
C ASN A 268 19.64 6.47 11.35
N ALA A 269 18.49 7.12 11.55
CA ALA A 269 18.41 8.58 11.77
C ALA A 269 19.07 9.02 13.09
N LYS A 270 19.76 10.18 13.08
CA LYS A 270 20.38 10.80 14.28
C LYS A 270 19.37 11.14 15.38
N SER A 271 18.12 11.39 15.01
CA SER A 271 16.99 11.60 15.91
C SER A 271 15.68 11.26 15.21
N LEU A 272 14.66 10.87 15.98
CA LEU A 272 13.28 10.66 15.50
C LEU A 272 12.79 11.86 14.69
N GLY A 273 12.06 11.61 13.59
CA GLY A 273 11.53 12.64 12.70
C GLY A 273 12.51 13.18 11.66
N LEU A 274 13.73 12.62 11.53
CA LEU A 274 14.68 12.98 10.48
C LEU A 274 14.75 11.90 9.41
N GLN A 275 14.27 12.22 8.21
CA GLN A 275 14.43 11.36 7.04
C GLN A 275 15.91 11.20 6.65
N THR A 276 16.41 9.97 6.62
CA THR A 276 17.69 9.59 6.00
C THR A 276 17.54 9.27 4.52
N ILE A 277 16.33 8.89 4.09
CA ILE A 277 15.93 8.72 2.69
C ILE A 277 14.75 9.66 2.41
N THR A 278 14.86 10.52 1.38
CA THR A 278 13.77 11.36 0.89
C THR A 278 13.40 10.94 -0.52
N VAL A 279 12.11 10.75 -0.81
CA VAL A 279 11.60 10.36 -2.13
C VAL A 279 11.53 11.57 -3.07
N LEU A 280 11.81 11.38 -4.35
CA LEU A 280 11.71 12.43 -5.38
C LEU A 280 10.29 12.61 -5.91
N ASP A 281 9.55 11.51 -6.07
CA ASP A 281 8.10 11.52 -6.29
C ASP A 281 7.36 11.88 -4.99
N LYS A 282 6.32 12.71 -5.10
CA LYS A 282 5.51 13.21 -3.99
C LYS A 282 4.26 12.37 -3.74
N ASN A 283 3.92 11.49 -4.68
CA ASN A 283 2.69 10.69 -4.68
C ASN A 283 2.88 9.36 -3.92
N ILE A 284 4.14 9.05 -3.57
CA ILE A 284 4.55 7.85 -2.83
C ILE A 284 4.27 8.00 -1.33
N ASP A 285 3.62 7.00 -0.74
CA ASP A 285 3.36 6.93 0.70
C ASP A 285 4.64 6.60 1.48
N ILE A 286 5.32 7.64 1.96
CA ILE A 286 6.54 7.54 2.78
C ILE A 286 6.37 6.77 4.09
N ASP A 287 5.13 6.55 4.56
CA ASP A 287 4.85 5.78 5.78
C ASP A 287 4.78 4.26 5.52
N ARG A 288 4.54 3.86 4.26
CA ARG A 288 4.61 2.48 3.78
C ARG A 288 6.03 2.05 3.37
N ILE A 289 6.93 2.99 3.08
CA ILE A 289 8.33 2.69 2.74
C ILE A 289 9.04 2.01 3.91
N GLY A 290 9.69 0.87 3.63
CA GLY A 290 10.32 0.02 4.64
C GLY A 290 9.33 -0.84 5.45
N GLN A 291 8.18 -1.18 4.86
CA GLN A 291 7.26 -2.18 5.40
C GLN A 291 7.97 -3.52 5.67
N ARG A 292 7.43 -4.30 6.62
CA ARG A 292 7.88 -5.65 6.97
C ARG A 292 6.67 -6.57 7.23
N THR A 293 5.71 -6.55 6.31
CA THR A 293 4.43 -7.27 6.35
C THR A 293 4.35 -8.35 5.27
N ASP A 294 4.72 -8.04 4.02
CA ASP A 294 4.53 -8.92 2.85
C ASP A 294 5.62 -8.68 1.77
N LEU A 295 5.75 -9.58 0.80
CA LEU A 295 6.57 -9.39 -0.42
C LEU A 295 5.71 -8.70 -1.49
N THR A 296 6.24 -7.65 -2.13
CA THR A 296 5.60 -7.02 -3.28
C THR A 296 5.58 -7.94 -4.51
N ASP A 297 4.86 -7.57 -5.57
CA ASP A 297 4.91 -8.34 -6.81
C ASP A 297 6.24 -8.19 -7.55
N SER A 298 6.98 -7.09 -7.32
CA SER A 298 8.38 -6.93 -7.71
C SER A 298 9.30 -7.89 -6.96
N ASP A 299 9.23 -7.94 -5.61
CA ASP A 299 9.97 -8.90 -4.77
C ASP A 299 9.69 -10.34 -5.26
N ALA A 300 8.42 -10.66 -5.52
CA ALA A 300 7.99 -11.97 -5.99
C ALA A 300 8.46 -12.28 -7.41
N PHE A 301 8.43 -11.32 -8.33
CA PHE A 301 8.88 -11.47 -9.71
C PHE A 301 10.39 -11.69 -9.78
N GLU A 302 11.19 -10.89 -9.07
CA GLU A 302 12.64 -11.06 -9.05
C GLU A 302 13.04 -12.46 -8.56
N ILE A 303 12.36 -13.00 -7.53
CA ILE A 303 12.59 -14.40 -7.08
C ILE A 303 12.28 -15.39 -8.21
N ARG A 304 11.11 -15.25 -8.86
CA ARG A 304 10.72 -16.10 -10.01
C ARG A 304 11.75 -15.99 -11.15
N CYS A 305 12.34 -14.82 -11.35
CA CYS A 305 13.29 -14.58 -12.43
C CYS A 305 14.68 -15.13 -12.14
N MET A 306 15.26 -14.81 -10.98
CA MET A 306 16.58 -15.28 -10.57
C MET A 306 16.64 -16.81 -10.54
N TYR A 307 15.56 -17.47 -10.11
CA TYR A 307 15.48 -18.93 -10.05
C TYR A 307 14.95 -19.62 -11.34
N GLY A 308 14.72 -18.87 -12.43
CA GLY A 308 14.34 -19.43 -13.73
C GLY A 308 12.93 -20.03 -13.80
N CYS A 309 12.03 -19.55 -12.93
CA CYS A 309 10.67 -20.04 -12.73
C CYS A 309 9.65 -19.49 -13.75
N ALA A 310 9.95 -18.31 -14.31
CA ALA A 310 9.15 -17.58 -15.28
C ALA A 310 10.07 -17.02 -16.39
N SER A 311 9.50 -16.53 -17.49
CA SER A 311 10.28 -15.78 -18.48
C SER A 311 10.65 -14.41 -17.91
N CYS A 312 11.93 -14.05 -17.97
CA CYS A 312 12.41 -12.70 -17.65
C CYS A 312 12.35 -11.80 -18.89
N GLU A 313 11.14 -11.72 -19.44
CA GLU A 313 10.76 -10.79 -20.50
C GLU A 313 9.67 -9.89 -19.92
N VAL A 314 9.52 -8.68 -20.49
CA VAL A 314 8.87 -7.49 -19.91
C VAL A 314 7.65 -7.86 -19.05
N ILE A 315 7.69 -7.45 -17.77
CA ILE A 315 6.49 -7.46 -16.92
C ILE A 315 5.53 -6.46 -17.54
N ASN A 316 4.31 -6.91 -17.84
CA ASN A 316 3.22 -6.02 -18.16
C ASN A 316 2.27 -6.06 -16.95
N GLU A 317 2.49 -5.17 -15.99
CA GLU A 317 1.74 -5.16 -14.74
C GLU A 317 0.23 -4.94 -14.97
N CYS A 318 -0.13 -4.24 -16.05
CA CYS A 318 -1.50 -3.98 -16.48
C CYS A 318 -2.24 -5.24 -16.97
N GLU A 319 -1.60 -6.09 -17.81
CA GLU A 319 -2.16 -7.38 -18.23
C GLU A 319 -2.17 -8.40 -17.07
N MET A 320 -1.25 -8.27 -16.12
CA MET A 320 -1.18 -9.13 -14.94
C MET A 320 -2.13 -8.71 -13.81
N GLY A 321 -2.65 -7.47 -13.83
CA GLY A 321 -3.45 -6.90 -12.74
C GLY A 321 -2.63 -6.77 -11.44
N THR A 322 -1.34 -6.47 -11.56
CA THR A 322 -0.39 -6.25 -10.45
C THR A 322 0.09 -4.81 -10.36
N ASP A 323 -0.48 -3.91 -11.16
CA ASP A 323 -0.31 -2.47 -11.02
C ASP A 323 -0.97 -1.95 -9.73
N ASN A 324 -0.63 -0.73 -9.33
CA ASN A 324 -1.30 -0.01 -8.25
C ASN A 324 -2.00 1.28 -8.71
N CYS A 325 -2.45 1.33 -9.97
CA CYS A 325 -3.19 2.47 -10.48
C CYS A 325 -4.51 2.69 -9.71
N HIS A 326 -5.03 3.91 -9.77
CA HIS A 326 -6.34 4.20 -9.23
C HIS A 326 -7.43 3.45 -10.01
N ILE A 327 -8.55 3.12 -9.38
CA ILE A 327 -9.68 2.45 -10.04
C ILE A 327 -10.26 3.26 -11.21
N ASN A 328 -10.06 4.57 -11.20
CA ASN A 328 -10.45 5.52 -12.25
C ASN A 328 -9.21 6.05 -13.01
N ALA A 329 -8.26 5.16 -13.30
CA ALA A 329 -7.04 5.45 -14.07
C ALA A 329 -6.72 4.31 -15.03
N ASP A 330 -6.14 4.66 -16.17
CA ASP A 330 -5.63 3.72 -17.16
C ASP A 330 -4.16 3.38 -16.87
N CYS A 331 -3.86 2.08 -16.86
CA CYS A 331 -2.50 1.54 -16.76
C CYS A 331 -1.91 1.39 -18.17
N LEU A 332 -0.74 2.00 -18.40
CA LEU A 332 0.04 1.85 -19.64
C LEU A 332 1.37 1.15 -19.36
N ASP A 333 1.54 -0.02 -19.95
CA ASP A 333 2.78 -0.82 -19.95
C ASP A 333 3.94 -0.11 -20.69
N THR A 334 5.16 -0.32 -20.20
CA THR A 334 6.41 0.22 -20.75
C THR A 334 7.55 -0.79 -20.59
N GLU A 335 8.63 -0.66 -21.37
CA GLU A 335 9.71 -1.66 -21.47
C GLU A 335 10.39 -2.08 -20.14
N MET A 336 10.20 -1.33 -19.04
CA MET A 336 10.74 -1.62 -17.70
C MET A 336 9.81 -1.25 -16.52
N SER A 337 8.54 -0.90 -16.75
CA SER A 337 7.57 -0.48 -15.72
C SER A 337 6.19 -0.19 -16.33
N TYR A 338 5.27 0.42 -15.59
CA TYR A 338 4.03 0.98 -16.10
C TYR A 338 3.86 2.44 -15.67
N THR A 339 3.02 3.18 -16.38
CA THR A 339 2.56 4.52 -15.99
C THR A 339 1.05 4.55 -15.86
N CYS A 340 0.54 5.02 -14.74
CA CYS A 340 -0.89 5.28 -14.56
C CYS A 340 -1.25 6.68 -15.08
N THR A 341 -2.46 6.87 -15.60
CA THR A 341 -3.01 8.20 -15.94
C THR A 341 -4.48 8.22 -15.60
N CYS A 342 -4.96 9.26 -14.91
CA CYS A 342 -6.39 9.37 -14.58
C CYS A 342 -7.24 9.38 -15.87
N GLN A 343 -8.39 8.70 -15.81
CA GLN A 343 -9.35 8.66 -16.91
C GLN A 343 -10.00 10.04 -17.13
N ASP A 344 -10.59 10.26 -18.31
CA ASP A 344 -11.41 11.45 -18.59
C ASP A 344 -12.49 11.62 -17.48
N GLY A 345 -12.76 12.86 -17.08
CA GLY A 345 -13.61 13.20 -15.91
C GLY A 345 -12.88 13.15 -14.55
N PHE A 346 -11.62 12.70 -14.49
CA PHE A 346 -10.84 12.64 -13.27
C PHE A 346 -9.53 13.42 -13.34
N SER A 347 -9.08 13.94 -12.19
CA SER A 347 -7.82 14.66 -12.02
C SER A 347 -6.96 14.04 -10.92
N GLY A 348 -5.63 14.09 -11.07
CA GLY A 348 -4.71 13.46 -10.13
C GLY A 348 -3.39 13.03 -10.80
N ASP A 349 -2.79 11.97 -10.27
CA ASP A 349 -1.48 11.45 -10.68
C ASP A 349 -1.53 10.03 -11.30
N GLY A 350 -2.72 9.45 -11.40
CA GLY A 350 -2.95 8.08 -11.90
C GLY A 350 -2.94 7.00 -10.82
N PHE A 351 -2.32 7.24 -9.66
CA PHE A 351 -2.38 6.36 -8.48
C PHE A 351 -3.44 6.85 -7.48
N SER A 352 -3.68 8.15 -7.43
CA SER A 352 -4.86 8.79 -6.85
C SER A 352 -5.53 9.66 -7.91
N CYS A 353 -6.83 9.49 -8.10
CA CYS A 353 -7.64 10.27 -9.04
C CYS A 353 -8.97 10.66 -8.39
N THR A 354 -9.29 11.95 -8.40
CA THR A 354 -10.51 12.55 -7.86
C THR A 354 -11.40 13.08 -8.97
N ASN A 355 -12.72 13.06 -8.76
CA ASN A 355 -13.68 13.62 -9.71
C ASN A 355 -13.33 15.09 -10.01
N ILE A 356 -13.49 15.49 -11.27
CA ILE A 356 -13.63 16.90 -11.65
C ILE A 356 -15.11 17.24 -11.47
N ASP A 357 -15.44 18.36 -10.83
CA ASP A 357 -16.82 18.90 -10.86
C ASP A 357 -16.85 19.99 -11.93
N GLU A 358 -17.19 19.62 -13.17
CA GLU A 358 -17.22 20.59 -14.27
C GLU A 358 -18.25 21.71 -14.07
N CYS A 359 -19.20 21.53 -13.15
CA CYS A 359 -20.22 22.52 -12.81
C CYS A 359 -19.71 23.57 -11.78
N GLU A 360 -18.81 23.21 -10.86
CA GLU A 360 -18.13 24.17 -9.96
C GLU A 360 -16.91 24.82 -10.65
N ASP A 361 -16.11 24.06 -11.41
CA ASP A 361 -14.98 24.60 -12.20
C ASP A 361 -15.45 25.44 -13.41
N GLY A 362 -16.70 25.26 -13.85
CA GLY A 362 -17.29 25.99 -14.98
C GLY A 362 -16.69 25.59 -16.34
N THR A 363 -16.22 24.34 -16.44
CA THR A 363 -15.75 23.70 -17.67
C THR A 363 -16.85 22.97 -18.41
N ASP A 364 -18.07 22.92 -17.84
CA ASP A 364 -19.27 22.38 -18.48
C ASP A 364 -19.58 23.08 -19.82
N ASN A 365 -20.23 22.34 -20.73
CA ASN A 365 -20.73 22.87 -22.00
C ASN A 365 -22.27 22.87 -22.08
N CYS A 366 -22.97 22.88 -20.93
CA CYS A 366 -24.42 22.94 -20.87
C CYS A 366 -24.96 24.22 -21.51
N HIS A 367 -26.20 24.14 -22.03
CA HIS A 367 -26.86 25.31 -22.58
C HIS A 367 -27.09 26.38 -21.51
N LYS A 368 -27.04 27.67 -21.89
CA LYS A 368 -27.39 28.80 -20.99
C LYS A 368 -28.75 28.62 -20.27
N ASN A 369 -29.69 27.92 -20.92
CA ASN A 369 -31.03 27.63 -20.40
C ASN A 369 -31.16 26.20 -19.82
N ALA A 370 -30.05 25.57 -19.42
CA ALA A 370 -29.98 24.29 -18.70
C ALA A 370 -29.34 24.45 -17.31
N CYS A 371 -29.50 23.44 -16.46
CA CYS A 371 -28.77 23.24 -15.21
C CYS A 371 -27.71 22.15 -15.43
N CYS A 372 -26.50 22.38 -14.93
CA CYS A 372 -25.46 21.35 -14.81
C CYS A 372 -25.68 20.55 -13.51
N LEU A 373 -25.29 19.28 -13.50
CA LEU A 373 -25.26 18.40 -12.33
C LEU A 373 -24.04 17.48 -12.45
N ASP A 374 -23.09 17.65 -11.53
CA ASP A 374 -21.93 16.78 -11.36
C ASP A 374 -22.32 15.30 -11.16
N THR A 375 -21.56 14.40 -11.76
CA THR A 375 -21.62 12.95 -11.54
C THR A 375 -20.22 12.33 -11.59
N GLU A 376 -20.07 11.08 -11.13
CA GLU A 376 -18.75 10.44 -11.08
C GLU A 376 -18.24 10.10 -12.50
N GLY A 377 -17.29 10.90 -13.00
CA GLY A 377 -16.61 10.81 -14.29
C GLY A 377 -17.25 11.56 -15.47
N ASP A 378 -18.35 12.31 -15.27
CA ASP A 378 -19.07 13.07 -16.31
C ASP A 378 -20.09 14.04 -15.66
N TYR A 379 -20.77 14.90 -16.42
CA TYR A 379 -21.82 15.80 -15.91
C TYR A 379 -23.11 15.74 -16.74
N ILE A 380 -24.24 15.90 -16.06
CA ILE A 380 -25.58 15.83 -16.67
C ILE A 380 -26.17 17.23 -16.83
N CYS A 381 -26.25 17.69 -18.08
CA CYS A 381 -27.03 18.88 -18.43
C CYS A 381 -28.52 18.56 -18.50
N THR A 382 -29.40 19.39 -17.93
CA THR A 382 -30.86 19.27 -18.05
C THR A 382 -31.50 20.63 -18.29
N CYS A 383 -32.37 20.75 -19.29
CA CYS A 383 -33.06 22.01 -19.59
C CYS A 383 -33.88 22.53 -18.39
N LYS A 384 -33.85 23.84 -18.16
CA LYS A 384 -34.62 24.51 -17.10
C LYS A 384 -36.13 24.48 -17.43
N ASP A 385 -36.98 24.63 -16.40
CA ASP A 385 -38.43 24.78 -16.57
C ASP A 385 -38.76 25.80 -17.68
N GLY A 386 -39.72 25.48 -18.55
CA GLY A 386 -40.09 26.28 -19.74
C GLY A 386 -39.23 26.00 -20.99
N PHE A 387 -38.24 25.11 -20.92
CA PHE A 387 -37.41 24.73 -22.06
C PHE A 387 -37.42 23.22 -22.31
N SER A 388 -37.27 22.84 -23.58
CA SER A 388 -37.16 21.45 -24.05
C SER A 388 -35.85 21.25 -24.83
N GLY A 389 -35.28 20.04 -24.78
CA GLY A 389 -33.99 19.74 -25.40
C GLY A 389 -33.24 18.62 -24.67
N ASP A 390 -31.94 18.52 -24.95
CA ASP A 390 -31.00 17.52 -24.41
C ASP A 390 -30.09 18.07 -23.29
N GLY A 391 -30.29 19.33 -22.88
CA GLY A 391 -29.45 20.02 -21.90
C GLY A 391 -28.29 20.80 -22.52
N PHE A 392 -27.75 20.35 -23.65
CA PHE A 392 -26.67 21.02 -24.40
C PHE A 392 -27.24 22.02 -25.43
N SER A 393 -28.46 21.75 -25.90
CA SER A 393 -29.30 22.64 -26.71
C SER A 393 -30.72 22.65 -26.13
N CYS A 394 -31.15 23.79 -25.56
CA CYS A 394 -32.51 23.94 -25.02
C CYS A 394 -33.29 25.06 -25.72
N THR A 395 -34.40 24.70 -26.36
CA THR A 395 -35.35 25.59 -27.03
C THR A 395 -36.54 25.94 -26.12
N ASN A 396 -37.16 27.09 -26.34
CA ASN A 396 -38.39 27.48 -25.63
C ASN A 396 -39.50 26.46 -25.89
N ILE A 397 -40.30 26.14 -24.87
CA ILE A 397 -41.62 25.53 -25.07
C ILE A 397 -42.61 26.66 -25.36
N ASP A 398 -43.52 26.47 -26.30
CA ASP A 398 -44.60 27.41 -26.61
C ASP A 398 -45.91 26.80 -26.08
N GLU A 399 -46.18 26.99 -24.78
CA GLU A 399 -47.31 26.33 -24.11
C GLU A 399 -48.68 26.71 -24.71
N CYS A 400 -48.75 27.89 -25.33
CA CYS A 400 -49.93 28.41 -26.02
C CYS A 400 -50.20 27.74 -27.38
N LYS A 401 -49.18 27.15 -28.02
CA LYS A 401 -49.28 26.42 -29.30
C LYS A 401 -49.40 24.92 -29.11
N ASP A 402 -48.78 24.39 -28.05
CA ASP A 402 -48.79 22.96 -27.74
C ASP A 402 -50.00 22.58 -26.84
N ASP A 403 -50.94 23.51 -26.61
CA ASP A 403 -52.16 23.37 -25.77
C ASP A 403 -51.86 22.88 -24.33
N THR A 404 -50.69 23.24 -23.78
CA THR A 404 -50.26 22.90 -22.40
C THR A 404 -50.43 24.03 -21.40
N ASP A 405 -50.89 25.21 -21.85
CA ASP A 405 -51.21 26.34 -20.98
C ASP A 405 -52.34 26.01 -19.97
N ASN A 406 -52.39 26.77 -18.87
CA ASN A 406 -53.47 26.69 -17.89
C ASN A 406 -54.25 28.01 -17.74
N CYS A 407 -54.26 28.83 -18.80
CA CYS A 407 -55.06 30.04 -18.87
C CYS A 407 -56.56 29.71 -18.74
N HIS A 408 -57.33 30.69 -18.25
CA HIS A 408 -58.77 30.57 -18.25
C HIS A 408 -59.28 30.47 -19.68
N LYS A 409 -60.30 29.64 -19.94
CA LYS A 409 -60.99 29.55 -21.26
C LYS A 409 -61.43 30.92 -21.84
N ASN A 410 -61.66 31.90 -20.98
CA ASN A 410 -61.98 33.29 -21.34
C ASN A 410 -60.75 34.23 -21.26
N ALA A 411 -59.55 33.72 -21.52
CA ALA A 411 -58.30 34.48 -21.65
C ALA A 411 -57.59 34.17 -22.98
N TYR A 412 -56.65 35.02 -23.39
CA TYR A 412 -55.66 34.76 -24.42
C TYR A 412 -54.35 34.32 -23.75
N CYS A 413 -53.69 33.32 -24.32
CA CYS A 413 -52.32 32.92 -23.98
C CYS A 413 -51.32 33.69 -24.88
N SER A 414 -50.13 34.00 -24.36
CA SER A 414 -48.98 34.52 -25.11
C SER A 414 -47.69 33.88 -24.60
N ASP A 415 -46.92 33.28 -25.50
CA ASP A 415 -45.59 32.73 -25.24
C ASP A 415 -44.58 33.81 -24.79
N THR A 416 -43.61 33.44 -23.96
CA THR A 416 -42.43 34.22 -23.54
C THR A 416 -41.23 33.30 -23.25
N GLU A 417 -39.98 33.82 -23.21
CA GLU A 417 -38.80 32.97 -22.94
C GLU A 417 -38.84 32.33 -21.53
N GLY A 418 -39.17 31.04 -21.48
CA GLY A 418 -39.23 30.16 -20.31
C GLY A 418 -40.56 30.15 -19.55
N ASN A 419 -41.65 30.70 -20.10
CA ASN A 419 -43.01 30.68 -19.51
C ASN A 419 -44.06 31.28 -20.48
N PHE A 420 -45.35 31.19 -20.16
CA PHE A 420 -46.43 31.90 -20.85
C PHE A 420 -47.12 32.98 -19.98
N ILE A 421 -47.87 33.88 -20.62
CA ILE A 421 -48.69 34.92 -19.98
C ILE A 421 -50.15 34.80 -20.42
N CYS A 422 -51.06 34.73 -19.45
CA CYS A 422 -52.50 34.74 -19.67
C CYS A 422 -53.09 36.15 -19.52
N SER A 423 -54.08 36.51 -20.33
CA SER A 423 -54.78 37.81 -20.25
C SER A 423 -56.27 37.68 -20.56
N CYS A 424 -57.15 38.21 -19.71
CA CYS A 424 -58.60 38.03 -19.88
C CYS A 424 -59.12 38.65 -21.19
N LYS A 425 -60.00 37.93 -21.90
CA LYS A 425 -60.70 38.38 -23.12
C LYS A 425 -61.67 39.53 -22.79
N ASP A 426 -61.97 40.36 -23.78
CA ASP A 426 -62.91 41.48 -23.65
C ASP A 426 -64.24 41.07 -22.99
N GLY A 427 -64.71 41.90 -22.05
CA GLY A 427 -65.90 41.60 -21.23
C GLY A 427 -65.65 40.70 -20.02
N TYR A 428 -64.39 40.32 -19.75
CA TYR A 428 -63.99 39.60 -18.53
C TYR A 428 -62.88 40.34 -17.77
N SER A 429 -62.74 40.04 -16.47
CA SER A 429 -61.70 40.61 -15.60
C SER A 429 -61.16 39.57 -14.60
N GLY A 430 -59.87 39.68 -14.29
CA GLY A 430 -59.12 38.80 -13.42
C GLY A 430 -57.63 38.76 -13.77
N ASP A 431 -56.94 37.67 -13.46
CA ASP A 431 -55.49 37.48 -13.59
C ASP A 431 -55.07 36.67 -14.84
N GLY A 432 -56.03 36.31 -15.70
CA GLY A 432 -55.81 35.47 -16.88
C GLY A 432 -55.99 33.97 -16.62
N PHE A 433 -55.72 33.49 -15.40
CA PHE A 433 -55.96 32.10 -14.98
C PHE A 433 -57.38 31.92 -14.40
N SER A 434 -57.94 33.00 -13.86
CA SER A 434 -59.34 33.18 -13.50
C SER A 434 -59.86 34.46 -14.15
N CYS A 435 -60.93 34.37 -14.95
CA CYS A 435 -61.56 35.53 -15.58
C CYS A 435 -63.08 35.51 -15.41
N THR A 436 -63.60 36.42 -14.60
CA THR A 436 -65.03 36.58 -14.31
C THR A 436 -65.69 37.58 -15.27
N ASN A 437 -66.96 37.36 -15.63
CA ASN A 437 -67.68 38.22 -16.57
C ASN A 437 -68.05 39.55 -15.88
N ILE A 438 -67.62 40.68 -16.44
CA ILE A 438 -67.90 42.01 -15.87
C ILE A 438 -69.23 42.62 -16.38
N ASN A 439 -69.95 41.91 -17.25
CA ASN A 439 -71.30 42.30 -17.66
C ASN A 439 -72.32 41.95 -16.56
N CYS A 440 -72.44 42.83 -15.56
CA CYS A 440 -73.60 42.84 -14.66
C CYS A 440 -74.86 43.14 -15.47
N TYR A 441 -75.71 42.12 -15.69
CA TYR A 441 -77.10 42.35 -16.09
C TYR A 441 -77.83 43.05 -14.95
N GLY A 442 -78.54 44.14 -15.29
CA GLY A 442 -79.46 44.85 -14.39
C GLY A 442 -80.89 44.34 -14.49
#